data_AF-A0A7J4PXE6-F1
#
_entry.id   AF-A0A7J4PXE6-F1
#
_cell.length_a   1.000
_cell.length_b   1.000
_cell.length_c   1.000
_cell.angle_alpha   90.00
_cell.angle_beta   90.00
_cell.angle_gamma   90.00
#
_symmetry.space_group_name_H-M   'P 1'
#
loop_
_entity.id
_entity.type
_entity.pdbx_description
1 polymer ?
#
loop_
_entity_poly.entity_id
_entity_poly.type
_entity_poly.pdbx_seq_one_letter_code
_entity_poly.pdbx_strand_id
1 'polypeptide(L)'
;AIAAIVMVYSLAVGGYFSGGLLALRICAAMISIVLVALLLYGVYALATGRPVRIKYIVVAVILILLAYAFYNTYIESYTAIQADGINTSFLSAVSWMKSNTPANATVLALWPDGSVVEGWANRTSYMDSVGGENGTRIYPYSRFLFNTTRNSSYLYQIGKPQYLIARTFWYEELGGIAQEGLVSNATQYGFVIMQVINVSRNSTTQFFSFQSGSMPYYKSELLIRQANGTNSFSAYLGLANSTRFVEMRSVILYNTSNGAYSILNTSKNITTANYTLMVGYSGNAVNGAYILGPKLAESNLFDFTFLCNTVTCAYDNSNVTLTDVYSNSDTRIFKINYLR
;
A
#
# COMPACT_ATOMS: atom_id res chain seq x y z
N ALA A 1 41.52 -14.33 -17.65
CA ALA A 1 40.64 -14.43 -16.46
C ALA A 1 40.17 -13.06 -16.00
N ILE A 2 41.07 -12.17 -15.54
CA ILE A 2 40.71 -10.83 -15.03
C ILE A 2 40.03 -9.95 -16.08
N ALA A 3 40.51 -9.92 -17.33
CA ALA A 3 39.88 -9.15 -18.41
C ALA A 3 38.46 -9.63 -18.77
N ALA A 4 38.20 -10.94 -18.66
CA ALA A 4 36.86 -11.50 -18.89
C ALA A 4 35.90 -11.15 -17.74
N ILE A 5 36.40 -11.12 -16.50
CA ILE A 5 35.62 -10.71 -15.32
C ILE A 5 35.25 -9.23 -15.41
N VAL A 6 36.18 -8.37 -15.83
CA VAL A 6 35.92 -6.93 -16.01
C VAL A 6 34.93 -6.69 -17.14
N MET A 7 35.05 -7.37 -18.27
CA MET A 7 34.13 -7.23 -19.40
C MET A 7 32.70 -7.69 -19.07
N VAL A 8 32.57 -8.79 -18.31
CA VAL A 8 31.29 -9.29 -17.78
C VAL A 8 30.66 -8.30 -16.81
N TYR A 9 31.48 -7.71 -15.93
CA TYR A 9 31.01 -6.70 -14.97
C TYR A 9 30.52 -5.44 -15.70
N SER A 10 31.25 -4.96 -16.72
CA SER A 10 30.85 -3.79 -17.52
C SER A 10 29.57 -4.02 -18.34
N LEU A 11 29.37 -5.22 -18.88
CA LEU A 11 28.14 -5.58 -19.62
C LEU A 11 26.93 -5.77 -18.68
N ALA A 12 27.14 -6.32 -17.49
CA ALA A 12 26.09 -6.46 -16.48
C ALA A 12 25.63 -5.11 -15.92
N VAL A 13 26.57 -4.18 -15.67
CA VAL A 13 26.26 -2.82 -15.21
C VAL A 13 25.58 -2.00 -16.33
N GLY A 14 25.99 -2.16 -17.59
CA GLY A 14 25.34 -1.49 -18.73
C GLY A 14 23.92 -2.00 -19.06
N GLY A 15 23.66 -3.30 -18.85
CA GLY A 15 22.35 -3.92 -19.07
C GLY A 15 21.29 -3.58 -18.01
N TYR A 16 21.72 -3.23 -16.79
CA TYR A 16 20.85 -2.83 -15.68
C TYR A 16 20.00 -1.59 -16.01
N PHE A 17 20.45 -0.75 -16.96
CA PHE A 17 19.80 0.51 -17.33
C PHE A 17 18.88 0.44 -18.56
N SER A 18 18.82 -0.66 -19.32
CA SER A 18 18.19 -0.65 -20.67
C SER A 18 17.18 -1.76 -21.01
N GLY A 19 16.73 -2.57 -20.06
CA GLY A 19 15.55 -3.43 -20.24
C GLY A 19 15.76 -4.88 -19.79
N GLY A 20 14.96 -5.30 -18.81
CA GLY A 20 15.13 -6.56 -18.07
C GLY A 20 15.12 -7.85 -18.88
N LEU A 21 14.46 -7.89 -20.05
CA LEU A 21 14.42 -9.10 -20.89
C LEU A 21 15.79 -9.42 -21.53
N LEU A 22 16.60 -8.40 -21.80
CA LEU A 22 17.93 -8.57 -22.39
C LEU A 22 18.92 -9.09 -21.35
N ALA A 23 18.86 -8.59 -20.11
CA ALA A 23 19.69 -9.04 -19.00
C ALA A 23 19.46 -10.54 -18.68
N LEU A 24 18.20 -10.99 -18.66
CA LEU A 24 17.83 -12.39 -18.43
C LEU A 24 18.41 -13.34 -19.51
N ARG A 25 18.36 -12.93 -20.78
CA ARG A 25 18.95 -13.69 -21.90
C ARG A 25 20.47 -13.74 -21.82
N ILE A 26 21.12 -12.65 -21.39
CA ILE A 26 22.57 -12.60 -21.20
C ILE A 26 23.01 -13.52 -20.04
N CYS A 27 22.32 -13.47 -18.89
CA CYS A 27 22.63 -14.35 -17.75
C CYS A 27 22.46 -15.83 -18.09
N ALA A 28 21.36 -16.20 -18.76
CA ALA A 28 21.12 -17.58 -19.19
C ALA A 28 22.20 -18.05 -20.19
N ALA A 29 22.54 -17.22 -21.18
CA ALA A 29 23.59 -17.51 -22.15
C ALA A 29 24.96 -17.71 -21.48
N MET A 30 25.29 -16.89 -20.48
CA MET A 30 26.54 -17.02 -19.72
C MET A 30 26.62 -18.33 -18.93
N ILE A 31 25.55 -18.74 -18.25
CA ILE A 31 25.49 -20.02 -17.54
C ILE A 31 25.66 -21.18 -18.53
N SER A 32 24.98 -21.14 -19.68
CA SER A 32 25.11 -22.15 -20.72
C SER A 32 26.53 -22.24 -21.28
N ILE A 33 27.20 -21.11 -21.51
CA ILE A 33 28.60 -21.08 -21.98
C ILE A 33 29.55 -21.72 -20.96
N VAL A 34 29.39 -21.42 -19.67
CA VAL A 34 30.22 -22.00 -18.60
C VAL A 34 30.01 -23.51 -18.48
N LEU A 35 28.75 -23.97 -18.53
CA LEU A 35 28.42 -25.40 -18.48
C LEU A 35 28.97 -26.17 -19.70
N VAL A 36 28.85 -25.59 -20.90
CA VAL A 36 29.42 -26.18 -22.12
C VAL A 36 30.95 -26.25 -22.03
N ALA A 37 31.62 -25.20 -21.55
CA ALA A 37 33.06 -25.20 -21.36
C ALA A 37 33.53 -26.25 -20.35
N LEU A 38 32.79 -26.46 -19.26
CA LEU A 38 33.06 -27.51 -18.28
C LEU A 38 32.86 -28.91 -18.87
N LEU A 39 31.79 -29.13 -19.63
CA LEU A 39 31.53 -30.40 -20.33
C LEU A 39 32.66 -30.73 -21.31
N LEU A 40 33.06 -29.76 -22.15
CA LEU A 40 34.16 -29.93 -23.10
C LEU A 40 35.49 -30.22 -22.40
N TYR A 41 35.77 -29.56 -21.26
CA TYR A 41 36.97 -29.82 -20.48
C TYR A 41 36.95 -31.22 -19.83
N GLY A 42 35.80 -31.65 -19.31
CA GLY A 42 35.61 -33.00 -18.76
C GLY A 42 35.83 -34.08 -19.82
N VAL A 43 35.23 -33.91 -21.00
CA VAL A 43 35.41 -34.82 -22.15
C VAL A 43 36.87 -34.86 -22.59
N TYR A 44 37.55 -33.72 -22.70
CA TYR A 44 38.97 -33.67 -23.05
C TYR A 44 39.87 -34.35 -22.00
N ALA A 45 39.61 -34.15 -20.71
CA ALA A 45 40.37 -34.78 -19.64
C ALA A 45 40.20 -36.31 -19.63
N LEU A 46 38.96 -36.79 -19.85
CA LEU A 46 38.65 -38.21 -20.04
C LEU A 46 39.35 -38.80 -21.27
N ALA A 47 39.31 -38.11 -22.41
CA ALA A 47 39.92 -38.57 -23.66
C ALA A 47 41.46 -38.61 -23.59
N THR A 48 42.09 -37.79 -22.75
CA THR A 48 43.55 -37.69 -22.63
C THR A 48 44.12 -38.35 -21.36
N GLY A 49 43.28 -38.98 -20.54
CA GLY A 49 43.69 -39.64 -19.29
C GLY A 49 44.26 -38.68 -18.24
N ARG A 50 44.02 -37.38 -18.35
CA ARG A 50 44.59 -36.36 -17.46
C ARG A 50 43.67 -36.13 -16.25
N PRO A 51 44.22 -36.02 -15.03
CA PRO A 51 43.41 -35.76 -13.85
C PRO A 51 42.75 -34.38 -13.95
N VAL A 52 41.44 -34.33 -13.72
CA VAL A 52 40.65 -33.10 -13.71
C VAL A 52 41.15 -32.21 -12.58
N ARG A 53 41.68 -31.04 -12.92
CA ARG A 53 42.20 -30.11 -11.91
C ARG A 53 41.02 -29.45 -11.18
N ILE A 54 40.77 -29.88 -9.95
CA ILE A 54 39.68 -29.43 -9.05
C ILE A 54 39.57 -27.90 -9.00
N LYS A 55 40.69 -27.17 -9.11
CA LYS A 55 40.71 -25.70 -9.15
C LYS A 55 39.79 -25.10 -10.23
N TYR A 56 39.64 -25.72 -11.40
CA TYR A 56 38.75 -25.22 -12.45
C TYR A 56 37.27 -25.51 -12.18
N ILE A 57 36.97 -26.64 -11.52
CA ILE A 57 35.61 -26.96 -11.07
C ILE A 57 35.18 -25.94 -10.01
N VAL A 58 36.06 -25.64 -9.05
CA VAL A 58 35.78 -24.66 -7.99
C VAL A 58 35.51 -23.26 -8.57
N VAL A 59 36.31 -22.80 -9.54
CA VAL A 59 36.07 -21.51 -10.20
C VAL A 59 34.73 -21.48 -10.92
N ALA A 60 34.35 -22.56 -11.61
CA ALA A 60 33.08 -22.61 -12.31
C ALA A 60 31.87 -22.66 -11.36
N VAL A 61 31.97 -23.36 -10.24
CA VAL A 61 30.95 -23.36 -9.17
C VAL A 61 30.77 -21.95 -8.61
N ILE A 62 31.87 -21.21 -8.36
CA ILE A 62 31.80 -19.81 -7.90
C ILE A 62 31.06 -18.93 -8.93
N LEU A 63 31.36 -19.08 -10.22
CA LEU A 63 30.69 -18.30 -11.27
C LEU A 63 29.19 -18.62 -11.39
N ILE A 64 28.80 -19.89 -11.23
CA ILE A 64 27.39 -20.31 -11.22
C ILE A 64 26.66 -19.73 -10.01
N LEU A 65 27.27 -19.79 -8.82
CA LEU A 65 26.71 -19.19 -7.61
C LEU A 65 26.56 -17.67 -7.74
N LEU A 66 27.53 -16.99 -8.36
CA LEU A 66 27.46 -15.56 -8.62
C LEU A 66 26.29 -15.23 -9.56
N ALA A 67 26.14 -15.96 -10.66
CA ALA A 67 25.05 -15.78 -11.61
C ALA A 67 23.67 -16.09 -10.99
N TYR A 68 23.60 -17.10 -10.13
CA TYR A 68 22.38 -17.44 -9.37
C TYR A 68 22.04 -16.36 -8.33
N ALA A 69 23.03 -15.80 -7.65
CA ALA A 69 22.82 -14.67 -6.74
C ALA A 69 22.27 -13.45 -7.51
N PHE A 70 22.83 -13.11 -8.67
CA PHE A 70 22.29 -12.06 -9.54
C PHE A 70 20.87 -12.35 -10.02
N TYR A 71 20.57 -13.60 -10.39
CA TYR A 71 19.22 -14.01 -10.77
C TYR A 71 18.22 -13.85 -9.61
N ASN A 72 18.57 -14.31 -8.41
CA ASN A 72 17.71 -14.14 -7.24
C ASN A 72 17.54 -12.68 -6.87
N THR A 73 18.60 -11.86 -6.89
CA THR A 73 18.49 -10.41 -6.67
C THR A 73 17.61 -9.74 -7.74
N TYR A 74 17.62 -10.22 -8.98
CA TYR A 74 16.74 -9.71 -10.03
C TYR A 74 15.27 -10.13 -9.81
N ILE A 75 15.01 -11.40 -9.49
CA ILE A 75 13.66 -11.88 -9.15
C ILE A 75 13.16 -11.12 -7.92
N GLU A 76 13.99 -11.01 -6.88
CA GLU A 76 13.72 -10.20 -5.71
C GLU A 76 13.52 -8.73 -6.06
N SER A 77 14.17 -8.13 -7.06
CA SER A 77 13.87 -6.74 -7.47
C SER A 77 12.56 -6.59 -8.26
N TYR A 78 12.09 -7.67 -8.89
CA TYR A 78 10.83 -7.72 -9.63
C TYR A 78 9.64 -8.06 -8.73
N THR A 79 9.89 -8.82 -7.64
CA THR A 79 8.91 -9.20 -6.62
C THR A 79 9.02 -8.39 -5.34
N ALA A 80 10.12 -7.68 -5.11
CA ALA A 80 10.18 -6.59 -4.17
C ALA A 80 9.22 -5.56 -4.73
N ILE A 81 8.14 -5.37 -3.98
CA ILE A 81 7.40 -4.12 -3.89
C ILE A 81 8.41 -3.01 -4.19
N GLN A 82 8.26 -2.33 -5.35
CA GLN A 82 9.07 -1.17 -5.68
C GLN A 82 9.15 -0.34 -4.41
N ALA A 83 10.35 -0.01 -3.92
CA ALA A 83 10.51 0.86 -2.77
C ALA A 83 9.50 2.00 -2.95
N ASP A 84 8.55 2.11 -2.01
CA ASP A 84 7.43 3.06 -2.02
C ASP A 84 6.10 2.71 -2.73
N GLY A 85 5.85 1.43 -3.03
CA GLY A 85 4.53 0.95 -3.45
C GLY A 85 4.04 1.51 -4.78
N ILE A 86 4.96 1.97 -5.63
CA ILE A 86 4.63 2.47 -6.97
C ILE A 86 3.99 1.33 -7.78
N ASN A 87 2.81 1.60 -8.35
CA ASN A 87 2.05 0.65 -9.14
C ASN A 87 1.41 1.33 -10.37
N THR A 88 0.85 0.53 -11.28
CA THR A 88 0.24 1.06 -12.52
C THR A 88 -0.93 2.00 -12.26
N SER A 89 -1.74 1.76 -11.23
CA SER A 89 -2.82 2.65 -10.83
C SER A 89 -2.28 4.00 -10.38
N PHE A 90 -1.26 4.04 -9.54
CA PHE A 90 -0.63 5.30 -9.11
C PHE A 90 0.00 6.05 -10.29
N LEU A 91 0.78 5.38 -11.14
CA LEU A 91 1.38 6.01 -12.32
C LEU A 91 0.32 6.57 -13.29
N SER A 92 -0.82 5.89 -13.44
CA SER A 92 -1.92 6.39 -14.26
C SER A 92 -2.54 7.67 -13.69
N ALA A 93 -2.65 7.77 -12.37
CA ALA A 93 -3.16 8.96 -11.67
C ALA A 93 -2.22 10.16 -11.84
N VAL A 94 -0.92 9.94 -11.64
CA VAL A 94 0.11 10.98 -11.82
C VAL A 94 0.22 11.39 -13.30
N SER A 95 0.05 10.47 -14.24
CA SER A 95 -0.03 10.79 -15.67
C SER A 95 -1.27 11.62 -16.03
N TRP A 96 -2.42 11.33 -15.41
CA TRP A 96 -3.61 12.17 -15.54
C TRP A 96 -3.33 13.58 -15.03
N MET A 97 -2.67 13.72 -13.87
CA MET A 97 -2.34 15.01 -13.28
C MET A 97 -1.50 15.87 -14.23
N LYS A 98 -0.48 15.28 -14.89
CA LYS A 98 0.35 15.97 -15.90
C LYS A 98 -0.45 16.68 -16.97
N SER A 99 -1.57 16.10 -17.37
CA SER A 99 -2.38 16.56 -18.51
C SER A 99 -3.58 17.40 -18.09
N ASN A 100 -3.99 17.35 -16.82
CA ASN A 100 -5.27 17.91 -16.36
C ASN A 100 -5.14 18.96 -15.24
N THR A 101 -3.94 19.22 -14.72
CA THR A 101 -3.70 20.29 -13.73
C THR A 101 -2.80 21.40 -14.29
N PRO A 102 -2.84 22.64 -13.75
CA PRO A 102 -1.92 23.70 -14.15
C PRO A 102 -0.46 23.31 -13.97
N ALA A 103 0.42 23.72 -14.88
CA ALA A 103 1.84 23.35 -14.84
C ALA A 103 2.58 23.83 -13.57
N ASN A 104 2.12 24.93 -12.97
CA ASN A 104 2.65 25.48 -11.72
C ASN A 104 1.89 24.98 -10.48
N ALA A 105 1.10 23.90 -10.59
CA ALA A 105 0.32 23.42 -9.48
C ALA A 105 1.20 22.83 -8.37
N THR A 106 0.88 23.18 -7.13
CA THR A 106 1.48 22.61 -5.92
C THR A 106 0.65 21.44 -5.41
N VAL A 107 1.31 20.34 -5.06
CA VAL A 107 0.70 19.08 -4.68
C VAL A 107 1.15 18.67 -3.29
N LEU A 108 0.21 18.34 -2.41
CA LEU A 108 0.46 17.70 -1.14
C LEU A 108 0.37 16.19 -1.34
N ALA A 109 1.49 15.50 -1.13
CA ALA A 109 1.60 14.05 -1.27
C ALA A 109 2.51 13.50 -0.15
N LEU A 110 2.43 12.21 0.14
CA LEU A 110 3.38 11.55 1.04
C LEU A 110 4.80 11.64 0.43
N TRP A 111 5.85 11.68 1.25
CA TRP A 111 7.22 11.94 0.78
C TRP A 111 7.71 11.05 -0.38
N PRO A 112 7.36 9.75 -0.49
CA PRO A 112 7.79 9.00 -1.66
C PRO A 112 6.91 9.26 -2.88
N ASP A 113 5.62 9.52 -2.67
CA ASP A 113 4.69 9.92 -3.73
C ASP A 113 5.11 11.28 -4.33
N GLY A 114 5.68 12.16 -3.51
CA GLY A 114 6.15 13.48 -3.91
C GLY A 114 7.22 13.45 -5.00
N SER A 115 8.25 12.61 -4.85
CA SER A 115 9.27 12.36 -5.89
C SER A 115 8.65 11.95 -7.22
N VAL A 116 7.62 11.09 -7.17
CA VAL A 116 6.93 10.60 -8.38
C VAL A 116 6.08 11.71 -9.01
N VAL A 117 5.46 12.58 -8.20
CA VAL A 117 4.74 13.76 -8.70
C VAL A 117 5.69 14.70 -9.44
N GLU A 118 6.86 14.98 -8.87
CA GLU A 118 7.84 15.87 -9.50
C GLU A 118 8.41 15.27 -10.78
N GLY A 119 8.86 14.01 -10.74
CA GLY A 119 9.47 13.36 -11.89
C GLY A 119 8.47 12.98 -13.00
N TRP A 120 7.26 12.56 -12.65
CA TRP A 120 6.31 11.98 -13.61
C TRP A 120 5.19 12.94 -14.01
N ALA A 121 4.59 13.66 -13.05
CA ALA A 121 3.57 14.68 -13.35
C ALA A 121 4.18 16.02 -13.76
N ASN A 122 5.45 16.27 -13.44
CA ASN A 122 6.10 17.58 -13.61
C ASN A 122 5.29 18.68 -12.89
N ARG A 123 5.01 18.47 -11.61
CA ARG A 123 4.34 19.41 -10.69
C ARG A 123 5.18 19.55 -9.43
N THR A 124 5.10 20.70 -8.77
CA THR A 124 5.82 20.91 -7.52
C THR A 124 5.14 20.12 -6.40
N SER A 125 5.89 19.26 -5.71
CA SER A 125 5.41 18.61 -4.50
C SER A 125 5.78 19.44 -3.28
N TYR A 126 4.93 19.46 -2.24
CA TYR A 126 5.30 20.07 -0.96
C TYR A 126 6.40 19.26 -0.26
N MET A 127 6.45 17.95 -0.52
CA MET A 127 7.35 17.00 0.13
C MET A 127 8.07 16.16 -0.91
N ASP A 128 9.31 15.82 -0.66
CA ASP A 128 10.12 14.94 -1.52
C ASP A 128 10.84 13.88 -0.66
N SER A 129 11.33 12.81 -1.29
CA SER A 129 12.00 11.67 -0.67
C SER A 129 13.43 11.97 -0.20
N VAL A 130 13.82 13.24 -0.13
CA VAL A 130 15.19 13.64 0.19
C VAL A 130 15.43 13.56 1.69
N GLY A 131 16.47 12.81 2.08
CA GLY A 131 16.94 12.71 3.46
C GLY A 131 17.30 14.09 4.02
N GLY A 132 16.42 14.66 4.84
CA GLY A 132 16.57 16.00 5.40
C GLY A 132 15.25 16.73 5.67
N GLU A 133 14.15 16.30 5.03
CA GLU A 133 12.83 16.94 5.23
C GLU A 133 12.10 16.52 6.52
N ASN A 134 12.72 15.65 7.32
CA ASN A 134 12.02 14.89 8.34
C ASN A 134 11.41 15.76 9.46
N GLY A 135 12.19 16.71 9.98
CA GLY A 135 11.74 17.57 11.09
C GLY A 135 10.78 18.71 10.69
N THR A 136 10.83 19.19 9.45
CA THR A 136 10.13 20.43 9.05
C THR A 136 8.89 20.18 8.21
N ARG A 137 8.83 19.08 7.44
CA ARG A 137 7.70 18.78 6.54
C ARG A 137 7.06 17.43 6.83
N ILE A 138 7.86 16.37 7.01
CA ILE A 138 7.36 15.01 7.25
C ILE A 138 6.62 14.94 8.58
N TYR A 139 7.25 15.40 9.66
CA TYR A 139 6.63 15.42 10.99
C TYR A 139 5.25 16.10 11.03
N PRO A 140 5.07 17.37 10.58
CA PRO A 140 3.77 18.02 10.63
C PRO A 140 2.76 17.42 9.64
N TYR A 141 3.20 16.89 8.49
CA TYR A 141 2.28 16.23 7.56
C TYR A 141 1.74 14.91 8.12
N SER A 142 2.61 14.07 8.71
CA SER A 142 2.16 12.85 9.37
C SER A 142 1.14 13.17 10.47
N ARG A 143 1.40 14.18 11.29
CA ARG A 143 0.43 14.64 12.29
C ARG A 143 -0.88 15.15 11.69
N PHE A 144 -0.84 15.80 10.53
CA PHE A 144 -2.04 16.19 9.80
C PHE A 144 -2.84 14.97 9.34
N LEU A 145 -2.19 13.93 8.80
CA LEU A 145 -2.83 12.68 8.39
C LEU A 145 -3.49 11.93 9.56
N PHE A 146 -2.82 11.87 10.71
CA PHE A 146 -3.33 11.20 11.90
C PHE A 146 -4.27 12.06 12.76
N ASN A 147 -4.51 13.33 12.41
CA ASN A 147 -5.44 14.16 13.17
C ASN A 147 -6.88 13.64 12.98
N THR A 148 -7.62 13.51 14.10
CA THR A 148 -9.03 13.10 14.11
C THR A 148 -10.00 14.28 14.02
N THR A 149 -9.46 15.50 13.97
CA THR A 149 -10.22 16.72 13.76
C THR A 149 -9.94 17.29 12.37
N ARG A 150 -11.01 17.67 11.68
CA ARG A 150 -10.93 18.31 10.36
C ARG A 150 -10.52 19.76 10.56
N ASN A 151 -9.22 20.02 10.48
CA ASN A 151 -8.64 21.34 10.72
C ASN A 151 -7.78 21.74 9.52
N SER A 152 -8.25 22.72 8.76
CA SER A 152 -7.57 23.24 7.58
C SER A 152 -6.33 24.08 7.87
N SER A 153 -6.07 24.47 9.13
CA SER A 153 -4.96 25.34 9.52
C SER A 153 -3.61 24.88 8.97
N TYR A 154 -3.36 23.56 8.98
CA TYR A 154 -2.15 22.99 8.38
C TYR A 154 -2.00 23.37 6.89
N LEU A 155 -3.06 23.24 6.09
CA LEU A 155 -3.05 23.57 4.65
C LEU A 155 -2.72 25.04 4.40
N TYR A 156 -3.21 25.95 5.25
CA TYR A 156 -2.87 27.37 5.17
C TYR A 156 -1.41 27.63 5.53
N GLN A 157 -0.89 26.97 6.58
CA GLN A 157 0.49 27.12 7.07
C GLN A 157 1.53 26.69 6.04
N ILE A 158 1.23 25.64 5.27
CA ILE A 158 2.17 25.09 4.27
C ILE A 158 2.10 25.77 2.90
N GLY A 159 1.42 26.91 2.79
CA GLY A 159 1.38 27.70 1.56
C GLY A 159 0.25 27.35 0.60
N LYS A 160 -0.86 26.77 1.10
CA LYS A 160 -2.08 26.50 0.34
C LYS A 160 -1.85 25.61 -0.90
N PRO A 161 -1.43 24.34 -0.75
CA PRO A 161 -1.32 23.42 -1.88
C PRO A 161 -2.65 23.32 -2.64
N GLN A 162 -2.57 23.17 -3.97
CA GLN A 162 -3.76 23.16 -4.83
C GLN A 162 -4.37 21.76 -4.97
N TYR A 163 -3.55 20.72 -4.80
CA TYR A 163 -3.99 19.33 -4.89
C TYR A 163 -3.49 18.51 -3.70
N LEU A 164 -4.25 17.48 -3.32
CA LEU A 164 -3.86 16.45 -2.36
C LEU A 164 -3.96 15.09 -3.05
N ILE A 165 -2.92 14.27 -2.94
CA ILE A 165 -2.96 12.87 -3.34
C ILE A 165 -3.18 12.01 -2.09
N ALA A 166 -4.12 11.07 -2.16
CA ALA A 166 -4.33 10.06 -1.13
C ALA A 166 -4.30 8.66 -1.75
N ARG A 167 -3.57 7.72 -1.12
CA ARG A 167 -3.38 6.37 -1.64
C ARG A 167 -3.79 5.31 -0.64
N THR A 168 -4.36 4.21 -1.12
CA THR A 168 -4.62 3.02 -0.29
C THR A 168 -3.32 2.35 0.16
N PHE A 169 -2.24 2.51 -0.61
CA PHE A 169 -0.90 2.06 -0.21
C PHE A 169 -0.42 2.65 1.13
N TRP A 170 -0.92 3.82 1.57
CA TRP A 170 -0.53 4.41 2.86
C TRP A 170 -0.82 3.50 4.07
N TYR A 171 -1.72 2.54 3.94
CA TYR A 171 -1.99 1.56 4.98
C TYR A 171 -0.88 0.52 5.13
N GLU A 172 -0.12 0.22 4.08
CA GLU A 172 1.06 -0.64 4.16
C GLU A 172 2.21 0.07 4.89
N GLU A 173 2.29 1.39 4.74
CA GLU A 173 3.31 2.25 5.38
C GLU A 173 2.87 2.88 6.71
N LEU A 174 1.68 2.51 7.22
CA LEU A 174 1.06 3.21 8.34
C LEU A 174 1.97 3.32 9.58
N GLY A 175 2.74 2.26 9.85
CA GLY A 175 3.72 2.24 10.93
C GLY A 175 4.88 3.22 10.71
N GLY A 176 5.41 3.29 9.48
CA GLY A 176 6.45 4.24 9.10
C GLY A 176 5.94 5.68 9.20
N ILE A 177 4.75 5.97 8.66
CA ILE A 177 4.13 7.30 8.75
C ILE A 177 3.92 7.71 10.21
N ALA A 178 3.43 6.81 11.06
CA ALA A 178 3.24 7.09 12.48
C ALA A 178 4.58 7.36 13.20
N GLN A 179 5.63 6.61 12.86
CA GLN A 179 6.97 6.77 13.42
C GLN A 179 7.55 8.15 13.08
N GLU A 180 7.46 8.58 11.82
CA GLU A 180 8.01 9.88 11.40
C GLU A 180 7.23 11.07 12.00
N GLY A 181 5.94 10.90 12.29
CA GLY A 181 5.13 11.91 12.99
C GLY A 181 5.25 11.91 14.51
N LEU A 182 6.06 11.02 15.09
CA LEU A 182 6.10 10.72 16.53
C LEU A 182 4.69 10.57 17.12
N VAL A 183 3.82 9.86 16.41
CA VAL A 183 2.41 9.74 16.78
C VAL A 183 2.28 8.94 18.08
N SER A 184 1.79 9.60 19.13
CA SER A 184 1.55 8.93 20.40
C SER A 184 0.38 7.94 20.28
N ASN A 185 0.51 6.78 20.93
CA ASN A 185 -0.47 5.70 20.88
C ASN A 185 -0.77 5.20 19.46
N ALA A 186 0.27 4.97 18.64
CA ALA A 186 0.13 4.47 17.27
C ALA A 186 -0.76 3.21 17.15
N THR A 187 -0.84 2.39 18.20
CA THR A 187 -1.74 1.22 18.29
C THR A 187 -3.23 1.57 18.13
N GLN A 188 -3.64 2.82 18.45
CA GLN A 188 -5.01 3.31 18.27
C GLN A 188 -5.38 3.55 16.80
N TYR A 189 -4.40 3.57 15.90
CA TYR A 189 -4.58 3.71 14.47
C TYR A 189 -4.40 2.39 13.71
N GLY A 190 -4.22 1.26 14.42
CA GLY A 190 -4.04 -0.03 13.77
C GLY A 190 -5.23 -0.41 12.88
N PHE A 191 -4.98 -1.24 11.88
CA PHE A 191 -6.02 -1.87 11.08
C PHE A 191 -5.72 -3.36 10.93
N VAL A 192 -6.76 -4.17 10.76
CA VAL A 192 -6.63 -5.61 10.53
C VAL A 192 -7.48 -5.98 9.33
N ILE A 193 -6.86 -6.61 8.35
CA ILE A 193 -7.54 -7.15 7.16
C ILE A 193 -8.19 -8.49 7.52
N MET A 194 -9.47 -8.61 7.21
CA MET A 194 -10.22 -9.86 7.38
C MET A 194 -10.28 -10.60 6.04
N GLN A 195 -9.73 -11.81 6.00
CA GLN A 195 -9.50 -12.57 4.77
C GLN A 195 -10.58 -13.63 4.51
N VAL A 196 -11.11 -14.25 5.57
CA VAL A 196 -12.16 -15.26 5.45
C VAL A 196 -13.51 -14.61 5.68
N ILE A 197 -14.46 -14.84 4.78
CA ILE A 197 -15.83 -14.31 4.85
C ILE A 197 -16.79 -15.49 4.81
N ASN A 198 -17.53 -15.68 5.89
CA ASN A 198 -18.59 -16.67 5.99
C ASN A 198 -19.93 -15.96 6.12
N VAL A 199 -20.91 -16.34 5.31
CA VAL A 199 -22.22 -15.70 5.27
C VAL A 199 -23.30 -16.73 5.55
N SER A 200 -24.17 -16.44 6.51
CA SER A 200 -25.37 -17.21 6.80
C SER A 200 -26.57 -16.27 6.77
N ARG A 201 -27.65 -16.67 6.09
CA ARG A 201 -28.84 -15.83 5.90
C ARG A 201 -30.10 -16.65 6.18
N ASN A 202 -31.04 -16.05 6.89
CA ASN A 202 -32.42 -16.51 6.96
C ASN A 202 -33.38 -15.36 6.61
N SER A 203 -34.69 -15.58 6.75
CA SER A 203 -35.71 -14.60 6.34
C SER A 203 -35.72 -13.29 7.13
N THR A 204 -35.12 -13.25 8.33
CA THR A 204 -35.16 -12.08 9.23
C THR A 204 -33.79 -11.60 9.69
N THR A 205 -32.74 -12.37 9.42
CA THR A 205 -31.40 -12.16 9.95
C THR A 205 -30.34 -12.54 8.92
N GLN A 206 -29.36 -11.66 8.75
CA GLN A 206 -28.13 -11.94 8.04
C GLN A 206 -26.97 -11.91 9.03
N PHE A 207 -26.14 -12.93 8.96
CA PHE A 207 -24.96 -13.08 9.79
C PHE A 207 -23.74 -13.19 8.90
N PHE A 208 -22.76 -12.33 9.14
CA PHE A 208 -21.47 -12.35 8.48
C PHE A 208 -20.40 -12.59 9.53
N SER A 209 -19.53 -13.57 9.30
CA SER A 209 -18.35 -13.81 10.12
C SER A 209 -17.12 -13.55 9.28
N PHE A 210 -16.19 -12.80 9.85
CA PHE A 210 -14.93 -12.43 9.24
C PHE A 210 -13.78 -12.93 10.10
N GLN A 211 -12.70 -13.40 9.49
CA GLN A 211 -11.50 -13.83 10.24
C GLN A 211 -10.21 -13.28 9.61
N SER A 212 -9.28 -12.80 10.43
CA SER A 212 -7.97 -12.36 9.97
C SER A 212 -7.05 -13.57 9.70
N GLY A 213 -6.17 -13.43 8.71
CA GLY A 213 -5.18 -14.46 8.36
C GLY A 213 -3.87 -14.39 9.15
N SER A 214 -3.70 -13.35 9.97
CA SER A 214 -2.50 -13.12 10.78
C SER A 214 -2.80 -13.21 12.27
N MET A 215 -1.80 -13.65 13.05
CA MET A 215 -1.83 -13.68 14.52
C MET A 215 -2.09 -12.26 15.07
N PRO A 216 -2.95 -12.09 16.11
CA PRO A 216 -3.58 -13.09 16.98
C PRO A 216 -4.85 -13.78 16.43
N TYR A 217 -5.10 -13.73 15.12
CA TYR A 217 -6.27 -14.32 14.45
C TYR A 217 -7.57 -13.76 15.05
N TYR A 218 -7.86 -12.50 14.73
CA TYR A 218 -9.10 -11.87 15.12
C TYR A 218 -10.27 -12.47 14.34
N LYS A 219 -11.43 -12.50 14.99
CA LYS A 219 -12.72 -12.78 14.36
C LYS A 219 -13.68 -11.64 14.67
N SER A 220 -14.37 -11.18 13.63
CA SER A 220 -15.48 -10.25 13.80
C SER A 220 -16.76 -10.83 13.24
N GLU A 221 -17.88 -10.47 13.86
CA GLU A 221 -19.20 -10.92 13.46
C GLU A 221 -20.08 -9.69 13.26
N LEU A 222 -20.78 -9.62 12.12
CA LEU A 222 -21.79 -8.62 11.84
C LEU A 222 -23.15 -9.31 11.78
N LEU A 223 -24.06 -8.85 12.63
CA LEU A 223 -25.44 -9.25 12.66
C LEU A 223 -26.31 -8.13 12.11
N ILE A 224 -27.07 -8.43 11.07
CA ILE A 224 -28.09 -7.54 10.52
C ILE A 224 -29.43 -8.21 10.75
N ARG A 225 -30.29 -7.61 11.58
CA ARG A 225 -31.63 -8.11 11.85
C ARG A 225 -32.66 -7.16 11.26
N GLN A 226 -33.59 -7.71 10.49
CA GLN A 226 -34.70 -6.98 9.93
C GLN A 226 -35.96 -7.29 10.74
N ALA A 227 -36.53 -6.25 11.36
CA ALA A 227 -37.79 -6.34 12.10
C ALA A 227 -38.65 -5.13 11.75
N ASN A 228 -39.91 -5.35 11.38
CA ASN A 228 -40.88 -4.29 11.05
C ASN A 228 -40.34 -3.25 10.03
N GLY A 229 -39.65 -3.73 8.99
CA GLY A 229 -39.07 -2.86 7.95
C GLY A 229 -37.85 -2.04 8.37
N THR A 230 -37.36 -2.20 9.60
CA THR A 230 -36.16 -1.53 10.12
C THR A 230 -35.02 -2.54 10.26
N ASN A 231 -33.82 -2.13 9.86
CA ASN A 231 -32.60 -2.90 10.06
C ASN A 231 -31.88 -2.46 11.34
N SER A 232 -31.59 -3.39 12.23
CA SER A 232 -30.68 -3.20 13.36
C SER A 232 -29.34 -3.88 13.08
N PHE A 233 -28.25 -3.23 13.46
CA PHE A 233 -26.89 -3.68 13.23
C PHE A 233 -26.18 -3.87 14.56
N SER A 234 -25.53 -5.01 14.73
CA SER A 234 -24.63 -5.29 15.84
C SER A 234 -23.36 -5.91 15.30
N ALA A 235 -22.21 -5.48 15.82
CA ALA A 235 -20.94 -6.01 15.39
C ALA A 235 -20.08 -6.37 16.60
N TYR A 236 -19.39 -7.50 16.53
CA TYR A 236 -18.70 -8.11 17.66
C TYR A 236 -17.27 -8.49 17.27
N LEU A 237 -16.32 -8.30 18.18
CA LEU A 237 -14.90 -8.59 18.01
C LEU A 237 -14.43 -9.60 19.06
N GLY A 238 -13.69 -10.61 18.63
CA GLY A 238 -13.06 -11.59 19.50
C GLY A 238 -11.82 -12.22 18.83
N LEU A 239 -11.23 -13.19 19.50
CA LEU A 239 -10.24 -14.09 18.88
C LEU A 239 -10.98 -15.20 18.12
N ALA A 240 -10.37 -15.75 17.07
CA ALA A 240 -11.00 -16.73 16.18
C ALA A 240 -11.56 -17.96 16.90
N ASN A 241 -10.86 -18.43 17.94
CA ASN A 241 -11.25 -19.59 18.74
C ASN A 241 -11.93 -19.21 20.07
N SER A 242 -12.27 -17.94 20.26
CA SER A 242 -12.93 -17.44 21.48
C SER A 242 -14.45 -17.52 21.34
N THR A 243 -15.12 -17.88 22.44
CA THR A 243 -16.57 -17.70 22.60
C THR A 243 -16.93 -16.35 23.22
N ARG A 244 -15.93 -15.60 23.69
CA ARG A 244 -16.07 -14.25 24.25
C ARG A 244 -15.84 -13.23 23.16
N PHE A 245 -16.88 -12.46 22.87
CA PHE A 245 -16.83 -11.33 21.98
C PHE A 245 -17.20 -10.04 22.72
N VAL A 246 -16.62 -8.94 22.28
CA VAL A 246 -16.95 -7.59 22.74
C VAL A 246 -17.62 -6.85 21.59
N GLU A 247 -18.73 -6.20 21.86
CA GLU A 247 -19.42 -5.39 20.85
C GLU A 247 -18.52 -4.22 20.42
N MET A 248 -18.46 -3.96 19.11
CA MET A 248 -17.75 -2.83 18.52
C MET A 248 -18.61 -1.57 18.58
N ARG A 249 -18.00 -0.38 18.44
CA ARG A 249 -18.69 0.91 18.54
C ARG A 249 -19.52 1.22 17.31
N SER A 250 -18.99 0.90 16.13
CA SER A 250 -19.62 1.25 14.86
C SER A 250 -19.28 0.25 13.76
N VAL A 251 -20.09 0.32 12.71
CA VAL A 251 -19.93 -0.39 11.44
C VAL A 251 -19.93 0.64 10.32
N ILE A 252 -18.95 0.56 9.42
CA ILE A 252 -18.94 1.30 8.17
C ILE A 252 -19.29 0.33 7.06
N LEU A 253 -20.43 0.52 6.40
CA LEU A 253 -20.72 -0.20 5.16
C LEU A 253 -20.20 0.65 4.00
N TYR A 254 -19.22 0.13 3.26
CA TYR A 254 -18.54 0.84 2.18
C TYR A 254 -18.80 0.16 0.83
N ASN A 255 -19.46 0.86 -0.08
CA ASN A 255 -19.69 0.36 -1.42
C ASN A 255 -18.44 0.57 -2.28
N THR A 256 -17.78 -0.53 -2.58
CA THR A 256 -16.54 -0.55 -3.36
C THR A 256 -16.72 -0.17 -4.83
N SER A 257 -17.94 -0.19 -5.38
CA SER A 257 -18.18 0.16 -6.78
C SER A 257 -18.34 1.66 -7.03
N ASN A 258 -18.81 2.42 -6.04
CA ASN A 258 -19.10 3.85 -6.20
C ASN A 258 -18.60 4.74 -5.04
N GLY A 259 -17.97 4.15 -4.01
CA GLY A 259 -17.45 4.88 -2.86
C GLY A 259 -18.51 5.43 -1.90
N ALA A 260 -19.80 5.08 -2.08
CA ALA A 260 -20.84 5.44 -1.14
C ALA A 260 -20.66 4.68 0.18
N TYR A 261 -20.97 5.31 1.31
CA TYR A 261 -20.81 4.67 2.61
C TYR A 261 -21.90 5.07 3.60
N SER A 262 -22.09 4.25 4.62
CA SER A 262 -22.93 4.56 5.77
C SER A 262 -22.22 4.17 7.06
N ILE A 263 -22.21 5.06 8.04
CA ILE A 263 -21.69 4.79 9.38
C ILE A 263 -22.88 4.49 10.29
N LEU A 264 -22.84 3.30 10.92
CA LEU A 264 -23.90 2.76 11.74
C LEU A 264 -23.34 2.53 13.15
N ASN A 265 -23.93 3.15 14.16
CA ASN A 265 -23.52 2.92 15.54
C ASN A 265 -24.15 1.63 16.05
N THR A 266 -23.35 0.72 16.59
CA THR A 266 -23.79 -0.63 16.98
C THR A 266 -24.22 -0.73 18.45
N SER A 267 -23.93 0.25 19.31
CA SER A 267 -24.38 0.24 20.71
C SER A 267 -24.71 1.61 21.33
N LYS A 268 -25.43 1.59 22.47
CA LYS A 268 -25.63 2.69 23.45
C LYS A 268 -24.98 2.39 24.82
N ASN A 269 -24.17 1.32 24.94
CA ASN A 269 -23.79 0.75 26.24
C ASN A 269 -22.28 0.90 26.54
N ILE A 270 -21.91 0.89 27.83
CA ILE A 270 -20.56 1.25 28.32
C ILE A 270 -19.49 0.17 28.07
N THR A 271 -19.86 -1.09 27.83
CA THR A 271 -18.92 -2.22 27.67
C THR A 271 -18.42 -2.43 26.22
N THR A 272 -18.59 -1.44 25.36
CA THR A 272 -18.27 -1.52 23.93
C THR A 272 -16.79 -1.26 23.67
N ALA A 273 -16.15 -2.12 22.87
CA ALA A 273 -14.80 -1.89 22.40
C ALA A 273 -14.81 -0.73 21.38
N ASN A 274 -13.93 0.26 21.56
CA ASN A 274 -13.85 1.41 20.67
C ASN A 274 -13.10 1.04 19.36
N TYR A 275 -13.66 0.09 18.62
CA TYR A 275 -13.21 -0.30 17.28
C TYR A 275 -14.38 -0.14 16.31
N THR A 276 -14.02 0.00 15.04
CA THR A 276 -14.99 0.08 13.93
C THR A 276 -14.82 -1.11 13.02
N LEU A 277 -15.92 -1.76 12.63
CA LEU A 277 -15.90 -2.77 11.57
C LEU A 277 -16.24 -2.10 10.24
N MET A 278 -15.29 -2.01 9.31
CA MET A 278 -15.57 -1.60 7.95
C MET A 278 -15.84 -2.83 7.08
N VAL A 279 -16.97 -2.84 6.37
CA VAL A 279 -17.37 -3.93 5.46
C VAL A 279 -17.51 -3.37 4.06
N GLY A 280 -16.63 -3.84 3.17
CA GLY A 280 -16.67 -3.52 1.75
C GLY A 280 -17.66 -4.42 1.01
N TYR A 281 -18.53 -3.84 0.19
CA TYR A 281 -19.49 -4.59 -0.63
C TYR A 281 -19.59 -4.04 -2.05
N SER A 282 -20.11 -4.86 -2.98
CA SER A 282 -20.51 -4.43 -4.32
C SER A 282 -21.77 -5.19 -4.72
N GLY A 283 -22.83 -4.45 -5.03
CA GLY A 283 -24.17 -5.05 -5.17
C GLY A 283 -24.58 -5.77 -3.88
N ASN A 284 -24.83 -7.08 -3.98
CA ASN A 284 -25.24 -7.93 -2.83
C ASN A 284 -24.08 -8.78 -2.26
N ALA A 285 -22.87 -8.62 -2.80
CA ALA A 285 -21.69 -9.38 -2.40
C ALA A 285 -20.82 -8.56 -1.43
N VAL A 286 -20.34 -9.21 -0.38
CA VAL A 286 -19.34 -8.64 0.53
C VAL A 286 -17.96 -9.02 0.00
N ASN A 287 -17.13 -8.01 -0.26
CA ASN A 287 -15.84 -8.15 -0.93
C ASN A 287 -14.67 -8.16 0.06
N GLY A 288 -14.89 -7.70 1.30
CA GLY A 288 -13.85 -7.63 2.32
C GLY A 288 -14.34 -6.97 3.60
N ALA A 289 -13.56 -7.11 4.67
CA ALA A 289 -13.78 -6.36 5.89
C ALA A 289 -12.46 -5.99 6.56
N TYR A 290 -12.51 -4.91 7.35
CA TYR A 290 -11.38 -4.40 8.12
C TYR A 290 -11.84 -4.08 9.54
N ILE A 291 -11.03 -4.43 10.52
CA ILE A 291 -11.16 -3.87 11.88
C ILE A 291 -10.29 -2.62 11.92
N LEU A 292 -10.89 -1.49 12.26
CA LEU A 292 -10.21 -0.21 12.37
C LEU A 292 -10.07 0.17 13.85
N GLY A 293 -8.87 0.60 14.22
CA GLY A 293 -8.59 1.16 15.53
C GLY A 293 -9.42 2.40 15.83
N PRO A 294 -9.56 2.76 17.13
CA PRO A 294 -10.43 3.84 17.59
C PRO A 294 -10.23 5.17 16.89
N LYS A 295 -8.98 5.52 16.57
CA LYS A 295 -8.64 6.80 15.97
C LYS A 295 -8.46 6.74 14.45
N LEU A 296 -8.24 5.56 13.88
CA LEU A 296 -8.08 5.42 12.43
C LEU A 296 -9.34 5.82 11.69
N ALA A 297 -10.51 5.33 12.13
CA ALA A 297 -11.78 5.63 11.45
C ALA A 297 -12.19 7.10 11.49
N GLU A 298 -11.58 7.89 12.39
CA GLU A 298 -11.84 9.32 12.56
C GLU A 298 -10.71 10.18 11.96
N SER A 299 -9.63 9.59 11.42
CA SER A 299 -8.45 10.32 10.97
C SER A 299 -8.60 10.91 9.57
N ASN A 300 -7.88 11.99 9.29
CA ASN A 300 -7.78 12.56 7.95
C ASN A 300 -7.28 11.54 6.92
N LEU A 301 -6.35 10.65 7.30
CA LEU A 301 -5.86 9.57 6.46
C LEU A 301 -6.99 8.66 5.98
N PHE A 302 -7.89 8.26 6.88
CA PHE A 302 -9.05 7.41 6.53
C PHE A 302 -10.12 8.19 5.76
N ASP A 303 -10.36 9.45 6.15
CA ASP A 303 -11.28 10.33 5.44
C ASP A 303 -10.84 10.48 3.96
N PHE A 304 -9.57 10.79 3.69
CA PHE A 304 -9.08 11.01 2.32
C PHE A 304 -9.05 9.74 1.47
N THR A 305 -8.79 8.58 2.07
CA THR A 305 -8.65 7.32 1.32
C THR A 305 -9.99 6.62 1.07
N PHE A 306 -10.95 6.74 2.00
CA PHE A 306 -12.22 6.00 1.92
C PHE A 306 -13.46 6.89 1.93
N LEU A 307 -13.56 7.85 2.86
CA LEU A 307 -14.84 8.56 3.09
C LEU A 307 -15.05 9.76 2.15
N CYS A 308 -13.99 10.33 1.60
CA CYS A 308 -14.08 11.44 0.65
C CYS A 308 -14.28 10.93 -0.78
N ASN A 309 -15.49 11.05 -1.32
CA ASN A 309 -15.82 10.69 -2.71
C ASN A 309 -16.26 11.93 -3.52
N THR A 310 -16.59 11.72 -4.80
CA THR A 310 -17.00 12.78 -5.74
C THR A 310 -18.27 13.54 -5.34
N VAL A 311 -19.09 12.97 -4.45
CA VAL A 311 -20.35 13.56 -3.96
C VAL A 311 -20.18 14.20 -2.59
N THR A 312 -19.36 13.60 -1.72
CA THR A 312 -19.18 14.00 -0.33
C THR A 312 -17.71 13.97 0.05
N CYS A 313 -17.10 15.15 0.21
CA CYS A 313 -15.87 15.31 1.00
C CYS A 313 -15.99 16.56 1.86
N ALA A 314 -16.78 16.42 2.91
CA ALA A 314 -16.97 17.43 3.93
C ALA A 314 -15.75 17.46 4.85
N TYR A 315 -14.63 18.01 4.38
CA TYR A 315 -13.44 18.17 5.21
C TYR A 315 -13.70 19.24 6.30
N ASP A 316 -13.24 20.46 6.13
CA ASP A 316 -13.58 21.55 7.06
C ASP A 316 -14.93 22.18 6.67
N ASN A 317 -15.21 22.33 5.37
CA ASN A 317 -16.36 23.02 4.78
C ASN A 317 -16.54 24.50 5.20
N SER A 318 -15.88 24.94 6.26
CA SER A 318 -15.88 26.33 6.72
C SER A 318 -14.79 27.14 6.01
N ASN A 319 -13.57 26.59 5.90
CA ASN A 319 -12.43 27.26 5.26
C ASN A 319 -11.92 26.55 4.01
N VAL A 320 -12.06 25.22 3.94
CA VAL A 320 -11.56 24.41 2.81
C VAL A 320 -12.60 23.36 2.43
N THR A 321 -12.80 23.21 1.13
CA THR A 321 -13.53 22.08 0.53
C THR A 321 -12.59 21.29 -0.38
N LEU A 322 -12.84 20.00 -0.49
CA LEU A 322 -12.07 19.10 -1.34
C LEU A 322 -12.99 18.55 -2.44
N THR A 323 -12.52 18.59 -3.68
CA THR A 323 -13.22 18.02 -4.82
C THR A 323 -12.41 16.86 -5.37
N ASP A 324 -12.94 15.63 -5.32
CA ASP A 324 -12.32 14.50 -6.00
C ASP A 324 -12.37 14.73 -7.52
N VAL A 325 -11.20 14.90 -8.13
CA VAL A 325 -11.05 15.15 -9.58
C VAL A 325 -10.53 13.93 -10.34
N TYR A 326 -10.04 12.92 -9.62
CA TYR A 326 -9.57 11.66 -10.19
C TYR A 326 -9.53 10.59 -9.10
N SER A 327 -10.05 9.41 -9.41
CA SER A 327 -10.04 8.27 -8.50
C SER A 327 -9.86 6.97 -9.26
N ASN A 328 -9.04 6.06 -8.74
CA ASN A 328 -8.92 4.68 -9.18
C ASN A 328 -8.78 3.74 -7.97
N SER A 329 -8.43 2.47 -8.21
CA SER A 329 -8.37 1.45 -7.15
C SER A 329 -7.35 1.74 -6.04
N ASP A 330 -6.32 2.55 -6.30
CA ASP A 330 -5.28 2.89 -5.31
C ASP A 330 -5.29 4.38 -4.95
N THR A 331 -5.41 5.26 -5.94
CA THR A 331 -5.12 6.69 -5.80
C THR A 331 -6.36 7.56 -5.98
N ARG A 332 -6.51 8.56 -5.12
CA ARG A 332 -7.43 9.68 -5.25
C ARG A 332 -6.66 10.99 -5.34
N ILE A 333 -7.15 11.90 -6.18
CA ILE A 333 -6.60 13.24 -6.33
C ILE A 333 -7.72 14.23 -6.00
N PHE A 334 -7.51 15.00 -4.94
CA PHE A 334 -8.42 16.05 -4.53
C PHE A 334 -7.89 17.39 -4.98
N LYS A 335 -8.73 18.19 -5.64
CA LYS A 335 -8.51 19.64 -5.76
C LYS A 335 -8.92 20.30 -4.46
N ILE A 336 -8.02 21.08 -3.88
CA ILE A 336 -8.25 21.83 -2.64
C ILE A 336 -8.79 23.21 -2.99
N ASN A 337 -10.01 23.52 -2.56
CA ASN A 337 -10.62 24.84 -2.76
C ASN A 337 -10.65 25.59 -1.42
N TYR A 338 -9.86 26.65 -1.34
CA TYR A 338 -9.82 27.55 -0.18
C TYR A 338 -10.96 28.56 -0.28
N LEU A 339 -11.80 28.59 0.75
CA LEU A 339 -12.86 29.57 0.91
C LEU A 339 -12.25 30.88 1.43
N ARG A 340 -12.89 32.00 1.09
CA ARG A 340 -12.39 33.35 1.38
C ARG A 340 -12.74 33.80 2.79
#